data_AF-A0A968TZX9-F1
#
_entry.id   AF-A0A968TZX9-F1
#
_cell.length_a   1.000
_cell.length_b   1.000
_cell.length_c   1.000
_cell.angle_alpha   90.00
_cell.angle_beta   90.00
_cell.angle_gamma   90.00
#
_symmetry.space_group_name_H-M   'P 1'
#
loop_
_entity.id
_entity.type
_entity.pdbx_description
1 polymer ?
#
loop_
_entity_poly.entity_id
_entity_poly.type
_entity_poly.pdbx_seq_one_letter_code
_entity_poly.pdbx_strand_id
1 'polypeptide(L)'
;MGGAVEPRHPNVLINMATAIEVLYGALGNFYGIAYRSIECCDRTLVSLIIALISYLTNKNTLKSEREKFERELQRSMTSKLYDLRLEKYPEAIAITDGLRRSRMSDPGEDLSEAYFKAILAKLDAWHGVQAFLLLSPNAVGKLYTLRKALREEPEIEGKYSKEQIETIWKAKGAFRNALRADIQFLYEEETKVFRED
;
A
#
# COMPACT_ATOMS: atom_id res chain seq x y z
N MET A 1 21.25 9.55 -29.88
CA MET A 1 20.69 8.19 -29.96
C MET A 1 19.25 8.26 -29.50
N GLY A 2 18.33 8.50 -30.44
CA GLY A 2 16.90 8.61 -30.17
C GLY A 2 16.22 7.26 -30.41
N GLY A 3 15.51 6.76 -29.41
CA GLY A 3 14.56 5.67 -29.55
C GLY A 3 13.15 6.25 -29.48
N ALA A 4 12.46 6.24 -30.62
CA ALA A 4 11.06 6.64 -30.72
C ALA A 4 10.17 5.59 -30.06
N VAL A 5 9.26 6.04 -29.20
CA VAL A 5 8.19 5.22 -28.61
C VAL A 5 7.06 5.14 -29.62
N GLU A 6 6.78 3.93 -30.07
CA GLU A 6 5.70 3.58 -30.98
C GLU A 6 4.35 3.56 -30.21
N PRO A 7 3.30 4.27 -30.64
CA PRO A 7 2.00 4.23 -29.97
C PRO A 7 1.20 2.98 -30.36
N ARG A 8 0.75 2.25 -29.33
CA ARG A 8 -0.09 1.04 -29.45
C ARG A 8 -1.54 1.36 -29.85
N HIS A 9 -1.99 0.61 -30.86
CA HIS A 9 -3.35 0.10 -31.11
C HIS A 9 -4.56 1.06 -31.15
N PRO A 10 -5.01 1.48 -32.36
CA PRO A 10 -6.32 2.09 -32.58
C PRO A 10 -7.50 1.10 -32.66
N ASN A 11 -7.30 -0.20 -32.44
CA ASN A 11 -8.29 -1.23 -32.78
C ASN A 11 -9.41 -1.49 -31.75
N VAL A 12 -9.36 -0.91 -30.55
CA VAL A 12 -10.40 -1.16 -29.53
C VAL A 12 -11.58 -0.18 -29.67
N LEU A 13 -11.33 1.06 -30.10
CA LEU A 13 -12.37 2.08 -30.23
C LEU A 13 -13.29 1.83 -31.43
N ILE A 14 -12.80 1.19 -32.49
CA ILE A 14 -13.58 0.89 -33.70
C ILE A 14 -14.69 -0.13 -33.38
N ASN A 15 -14.41 -1.13 -32.54
CA ASN A 15 -15.37 -2.18 -32.22
C ASN A 15 -16.53 -1.71 -31.32
N MET A 16 -16.32 -0.70 -30.46
CA MET A 16 -17.41 -0.14 -29.65
C MET A 16 -18.34 0.76 -30.46
N ALA A 17 -17.81 1.55 -31.40
CA ALA A 17 -18.64 2.41 -32.26
C ALA A 17 -19.58 1.58 -33.16
N THR A 18 -19.07 0.49 -33.75
CA THR A 18 -19.89 -0.42 -34.57
C THR A 18 -20.92 -1.20 -33.76
N ALA A 19 -20.63 -1.55 -32.50
CA ALA A 19 -21.61 -2.23 -31.64
C ALA A 19 -22.77 -1.29 -31.25
N ILE A 20 -22.49 -0.01 -31.04
CA ILE A 20 -23.50 1.01 -30.74
C ILE A 20 -24.38 1.28 -31.97
N GLU A 21 -23.81 1.41 -33.17
CA GLU A 21 -24.60 1.61 -34.40
C GLU A 21 -25.50 0.43 -34.75
N VAL A 22 -25.07 -0.81 -34.50
CA VAL A 22 -25.91 -2.01 -34.72
C VAL A 22 -27.06 -2.06 -33.70
N LEU A 23 -26.83 -1.66 -32.44
CA LEU A 23 -27.88 -1.57 -31.43
C LEU A 23 -28.89 -0.46 -31.75
N TYR A 24 -28.44 0.72 -32.20
CA TYR A 24 -29.34 1.81 -32.61
C TYR A 24 -30.09 1.51 -33.91
N GLY A 25 -29.48 0.80 -34.87
CA GLY A 25 -30.15 0.37 -36.10
C GLY A 25 -31.20 -0.72 -35.87
N ALA A 26 -30.94 -1.67 -34.96
CA ALA A 26 -31.90 -2.71 -34.58
C ALA A 26 -33.07 -2.15 -33.76
N LEU A 27 -32.81 -1.16 -32.90
CA LEU A 27 -33.86 -0.43 -32.18
C LEU A 27 -34.65 0.48 -33.13
N GLY A 28 -34.01 1.20 -34.06
CA GLY A 28 -34.70 2.09 -35.00
C GLY A 28 -35.73 1.41 -35.89
N ASN A 29 -35.45 0.19 -36.38
CA ASN A 29 -36.38 -0.56 -37.23
C ASN A 29 -37.50 -1.28 -36.46
N PHE A 30 -37.32 -1.59 -35.18
CA PHE A 30 -38.41 -2.10 -34.33
C PHE A 30 -39.38 -1.00 -33.91
N TYR A 31 -38.89 0.23 -33.71
CA TYR A 31 -39.72 1.37 -33.30
C TYR A 31 -40.59 1.92 -34.45
N GLY A 32 -40.24 1.72 -35.72
CA GLY A 32 -41.00 2.22 -36.87
C GLY A 32 -42.32 1.48 -37.16
N ILE A 33 -42.40 0.18 -36.83
CA ILE A 33 -43.55 -0.67 -37.19
C ILE A 33 -44.55 -0.83 -36.03
N ALA A 34 -44.11 -0.62 -34.78
CA ALA A 34 -44.97 -0.73 -33.60
C ALA A 34 -45.81 0.54 -33.30
N TYR A 35 -45.53 1.68 -33.94
CA TYR A 35 -46.06 2.98 -33.52
C TYR A 35 -47.42 3.40 -34.10
N ARG A 36 -48.06 2.60 -34.96
CA ARG A 36 -49.29 3.02 -35.68
C ARG A 36 -50.59 2.29 -35.30
N SER A 37 -50.61 1.37 -34.33
CA SER A 37 -51.84 0.60 -34.06
C SER A 37 -52.16 0.28 -32.60
N ILE A 38 -51.42 0.79 -31.61
CA ILE A 38 -51.68 0.47 -30.20
C ILE A 38 -51.59 1.75 -29.34
N GLU A 39 -52.62 2.58 -29.46
CA GLU A 39 -52.74 3.84 -28.72
C GLU A 39 -53.24 3.58 -27.29
N CYS A 40 -52.57 4.21 -26.32
CA CYS A 40 -52.84 4.29 -24.87
C CYS A 40 -52.45 3.11 -23.97
N CYS A 41 -52.72 1.84 -24.30
CA CYS A 41 -52.40 0.75 -23.36
C CYS A 41 -50.93 0.27 -23.41
N ASP A 42 -50.26 0.34 -24.58
CA ASP A 42 -48.87 -0.14 -24.72
C ASP A 42 -47.81 0.86 -24.26
N ARG A 43 -48.12 2.17 -24.24
CA ARG A 43 -47.15 3.21 -23.85
C ARG A 43 -46.73 3.09 -22.38
N THR A 44 -47.66 2.68 -21.50
CA THR A 44 -47.38 2.47 -20.08
C THR A 44 -46.49 1.24 -19.87
N LEU A 45 -46.75 0.14 -20.59
CA LEU A 45 -45.93 -1.08 -20.55
C LEU A 45 -44.51 -0.82 -21.06
N VAL A 46 -44.35 -0.13 -22.19
CA VAL A 46 -43.02 0.24 -22.72
C VAL A 46 -42.28 1.13 -21.73
N SER A 47 -42.95 2.12 -21.13
CA SER A 47 -42.33 2.99 -20.11
C SER A 47 -41.92 2.22 -18.85
N LEU A 48 -42.69 1.22 -18.43
CA LEU A 48 -42.40 0.36 -17.28
C LEU A 48 -41.18 -0.52 -17.55
N ILE A 49 -41.09 -1.10 -18.75
CA ILE A 49 -39.95 -1.93 -19.17
C ILE A 49 -38.67 -1.09 -19.22
N ILE A 50 -38.72 0.11 -19.82
CA ILE A 50 -37.58 1.02 -19.87
C ILE A 50 -37.15 1.44 -18.46
N ALA A 51 -38.11 1.74 -17.58
CA ALA A 51 -37.82 2.08 -16.18
C ALA A 51 -37.16 0.91 -15.43
N LEU A 52 -37.63 -0.34 -15.66
CA LEU A 52 -37.06 -1.53 -15.05
C LEU A 52 -35.63 -1.80 -15.53
N ILE A 53 -35.38 -1.71 -16.84
CA ILE A 53 -34.03 -1.85 -17.41
C ILE A 53 -33.10 -0.75 -16.88
N SER A 54 -33.59 0.49 -16.82
CA SER A 54 -32.85 1.63 -16.27
C SER A 54 -32.52 1.42 -14.79
N TYR A 55 -33.45 0.87 -14.01
CA TYR A 55 -33.23 0.54 -12.61
C TYR A 55 -32.16 -0.54 -12.42
N LEU A 56 -32.23 -1.63 -13.21
CA LEU A 56 -31.25 -2.73 -13.12
C LEU A 56 -29.84 -2.27 -13.55
N THR A 57 -29.74 -1.50 -14.62
CA THR A 57 -28.46 -0.94 -15.10
C THR A 57 -27.88 0.06 -14.10
N ASN A 58 -28.69 0.95 -13.54
CA ASN A 58 -28.24 1.88 -12.49
C ASN A 58 -27.77 1.14 -11.24
N LYS A 59 -28.47 0.10 -10.80
CA LYS A 59 -28.07 -0.69 -9.63
C LYS A 59 -26.70 -1.35 -9.83
N ASN A 60 -26.46 -1.94 -10.99
CA ASN A 60 -25.18 -2.57 -11.31
C ASN A 60 -24.06 -1.53 -11.46
N THR A 61 -24.37 -0.38 -12.08
CA THR A 61 -23.41 0.73 -12.24
C THR A 61 -22.98 1.26 -10.89
N LEU A 62 -23.92 1.59 -9.99
CA LEU A 62 -23.64 2.06 -8.64
C LEU A 62 -22.80 1.07 -7.82
N LYS A 63 -23.05 -0.24 -7.98
CA LYS A 63 -22.22 -1.27 -7.34
C LYS A 63 -20.78 -1.22 -7.84
N SER A 64 -20.58 -1.15 -9.16
CA SER A 64 -19.24 -1.10 -9.76
C SER A 64 -18.50 0.19 -9.41
N GLU A 65 -19.19 1.33 -9.38
CA GLU A 65 -18.63 2.63 -9.00
C GLU A 65 -18.23 2.63 -7.53
N ARG A 66 -19.06 2.06 -6.65
CA ARG A 66 -18.73 1.90 -5.24
C ARG A 66 -17.49 1.04 -5.06
N GLU A 67 -17.38 -0.10 -5.74
CA GLU A 67 -16.21 -0.97 -5.68
C GLU A 67 -14.94 -0.29 -6.23
N LYS A 68 -15.07 0.55 -7.26
CA LYS A 68 -13.96 1.37 -7.77
C LYS A 68 -13.56 2.43 -6.75
N PHE A 69 -14.52 3.15 -6.18
CA PHE A 69 -14.28 4.18 -5.17
C PHE A 69 -13.65 3.61 -3.90
N GLU A 70 -14.12 2.45 -3.42
CA GLU A 70 -13.52 1.76 -2.27
C GLU A 70 -12.07 1.35 -2.56
N ARG A 71 -11.78 0.85 -3.77
CA ARG A 71 -10.41 0.53 -4.20
C ARG A 71 -9.52 1.78 -4.31
N GLU A 72 -10.02 2.86 -4.89
CA GLU A 72 -9.32 4.14 -4.98
C GLU A 72 -9.03 4.72 -3.59
N LEU A 73 -10.00 4.67 -2.69
CA LEU A 73 -9.85 5.13 -1.31
C LEU A 73 -8.79 4.30 -0.59
N GLN A 74 -8.83 2.97 -0.70
CA GLN A 74 -7.80 2.09 -0.14
C GLN A 74 -6.42 2.43 -0.68
N ARG A 75 -6.28 2.58 -2.01
CA ARG A 75 -5.01 2.99 -2.65
C ARG A 75 -4.51 4.34 -2.12
N SER A 76 -5.40 5.33 -1.97
CA SER A 76 -5.03 6.64 -1.45
C SER A 76 -4.52 6.59 -0.01
N MET A 77 -5.11 5.73 0.83
CA MET A 77 -4.70 5.54 2.22
C MET A 77 -3.36 4.79 2.30
N THR A 78 -3.17 3.78 1.44
CA THR A 78 -1.90 3.06 1.34
C THR A 78 -0.76 3.95 0.86
N SER A 79 -1.00 4.82 -0.13
CA SER A 79 -0.02 5.80 -0.60
C SER A 79 0.38 6.79 0.50
N LYS A 80 -0.57 7.29 1.30
CA LYS A 80 -0.26 8.15 2.44
C LYS A 80 0.58 7.44 3.51
N LEU A 81 0.26 6.18 3.81
CA LEU A 81 1.06 5.37 4.73
C LEU A 81 2.49 5.17 4.20
N TYR A 82 2.64 4.98 2.89
CA TYR A 82 3.94 4.84 2.23
C TYR A 82 4.79 6.11 2.37
N ASP A 83 4.22 7.27 2.06
CA ASP A 83 4.92 8.56 2.16
C ASP A 83 5.41 8.80 3.59
N LEU A 84 4.55 8.53 4.58
CA LEU A 84 4.90 8.64 6.00
C LEU A 84 6.01 7.65 6.40
N ARG A 85 6.00 6.41 5.90
CA ARG A 85 7.06 5.44 6.18
C ARG A 85 8.39 5.86 5.56
N LEU A 86 8.38 6.36 4.33
CA LEU A 86 9.58 6.89 3.68
C LEU A 86 10.16 8.09 4.42
N GLU A 87 9.31 8.94 5.00
CA GLU A 87 9.75 10.09 5.78
C GLU A 87 10.33 9.66 7.14
N LYS A 88 9.65 8.75 7.85
CA LYS A 88 9.96 8.45 9.27
C LYS A 88 10.93 7.30 9.50
N TYR A 89 11.00 6.31 8.61
CA TYR A 89 11.89 5.15 8.81
C TYR A 89 13.38 5.48 8.71
N PRO A 90 13.84 6.42 7.85
CA PRO A 90 15.23 6.86 7.84
C PRO A 90 15.70 7.37 9.20
N GLU A 91 14.83 8.01 9.99
CA GLU A 91 15.17 8.48 11.34
C GLU A 91 15.56 7.30 12.26
N ALA A 92 14.77 6.21 12.27
CA ALA A 92 15.11 5.00 13.03
C ALA A 92 16.40 4.33 12.54
N ILE A 93 16.64 4.35 11.23
CA ILE A 93 17.90 3.86 10.66
C ILE A 93 19.05 4.71 11.18
N ALA A 94 18.94 6.03 11.19
CA ALA A 94 19.95 6.93 11.70
C ALA A 94 20.22 6.71 13.21
N ILE A 95 19.17 6.58 14.03
CA ILE A 95 19.31 6.29 15.47
C ILE A 95 20.07 4.98 15.70
N THR A 96 19.71 3.93 14.94
CA THR A 96 20.35 2.61 15.05
C THR A 96 21.73 2.54 14.40
N ASP A 97 22.23 3.62 13.79
CA ASP A 97 23.54 3.60 13.14
C ASP A 97 24.72 3.56 14.12
N GLY A 98 24.51 4.04 15.35
CA GLY A 98 25.43 3.80 16.47
C GLY A 98 25.68 2.31 16.74
N LEU A 99 24.73 1.44 16.38
CA LEU A 99 24.84 -0.01 16.54
C LEU A 99 25.46 -0.70 15.31
N ARG A 100 26.28 0.02 14.54
CA ARG A 100 27.02 -0.55 13.40
C ARG A 100 28.18 -1.39 13.93
N ARG A 101 28.42 -2.54 13.28
CA ARG A 101 29.48 -3.49 13.68
C ARG A 101 30.86 -2.84 13.76
N SER A 102 31.17 -1.96 12.81
CA SER A 102 32.45 -1.24 12.78
C SER A 102 32.65 -0.32 13.98
N ARG A 103 31.60 0.34 14.46
CA ARG A 103 31.63 1.18 15.67
C ARG A 103 31.77 0.32 16.94
N MET A 104 30.95 -0.73 17.04
CA MET A 104 30.99 -1.64 18.19
C MET A 104 32.25 -2.53 18.26
N SER A 105 33.10 -2.49 17.23
CA SER A 105 34.38 -3.21 17.23
C SER A 105 35.58 -2.24 17.34
N ASP A 106 35.33 -0.94 17.40
CA ASP A 106 36.37 0.07 17.51
C ASP A 106 36.93 0.08 18.95
N PRO A 107 38.23 -0.14 19.17
CA PRO A 107 38.84 -0.11 20.50
C PRO A 107 38.69 1.25 21.21
N GLY A 108 38.44 2.33 20.47
CA GLY A 108 38.25 3.67 21.02
C GLY A 108 36.83 4.01 21.43
N GLU A 109 35.83 3.17 21.13
CA GLU A 109 34.43 3.46 21.41
C GLU A 109 34.02 2.80 22.74
N ASP A 110 33.64 3.62 23.72
CA ASP A 110 33.20 3.16 25.04
C ASP A 110 31.77 2.62 24.97
N LEU A 111 31.64 1.29 24.85
CA LEU A 111 30.37 0.57 24.86
C LEU A 111 29.82 0.42 26.29
N SER A 112 29.69 1.54 26.99
CA SER A 112 29.13 1.60 28.33
C SER A 112 27.61 1.44 28.32
N GLU A 113 27.03 1.15 29.48
CA GLU A 113 25.57 1.12 29.66
C GLU A 113 24.91 2.45 29.24
N ALA A 114 25.58 3.58 29.52
CA ALA A 114 25.10 4.90 29.15
C ALA A 114 24.97 5.07 27.63
N TYR A 115 25.90 4.49 26.87
CA TYR A 115 25.87 4.50 25.40
C TYR A 115 24.60 3.84 24.87
N PHE A 116 24.31 2.61 25.31
CA PHE A 116 23.13 1.88 24.86
C PHE A 116 21.82 2.50 25.37
N LYS A 117 21.79 3.01 26.61
CA LYS A 117 20.65 3.75 27.16
C LYS A 117 20.34 5.01 26.34
N ALA A 118 21.34 5.73 25.86
CA ALA A 118 21.13 6.90 25.01
C ALA A 118 20.48 6.54 23.66
N ILE A 119 20.89 5.41 23.05
CA ILE A 119 20.27 4.91 21.81
C ILE A 119 18.84 4.45 22.07
N LEU A 120 18.61 3.73 23.17
CA LEU A 120 17.28 3.28 23.58
C LEU A 120 16.33 4.46 23.79
N ALA A 121 16.78 5.51 24.49
CA ALA A 121 15.98 6.71 24.72
C ALA A 121 15.57 7.40 23.41
N LYS A 122 16.49 7.47 22.42
CA LYS A 122 16.17 8.00 21.09
C LYS A 122 15.15 7.12 20.35
N LEU A 123 15.29 5.80 20.42
CA LEU A 123 14.32 4.86 19.83
C LEU A 123 12.94 4.98 20.48
N ASP A 124 12.89 5.16 21.80
CA ASP A 124 11.65 5.31 22.55
C ASP A 124 10.95 6.64 22.23
N ALA A 125 11.71 7.72 22.13
CA ALA A 125 11.21 9.02 21.69
C ALA A 125 10.64 8.95 20.26
N TRP A 126 11.40 8.36 19.31
CA TRP A 126 10.94 8.18 17.94
C TRP A 126 9.66 7.34 17.86
N HIS A 127 9.61 6.22 18.59
CA HIS A 127 8.44 5.34 18.63
C HIS A 127 7.21 6.02 19.26
N GLY A 128 7.40 6.83 20.30
CA GLY A 128 6.34 7.45 21.08
C GLY A 128 5.58 8.58 20.37
N VAL A 129 6.10 9.13 19.28
CA VAL A 129 5.47 10.26 18.57
C VAL A 129 4.51 9.76 17.49
N GLN A 130 5.03 9.27 16.36
CA GLN A 130 4.21 8.87 15.21
C GLN A 130 4.55 7.48 14.68
N ALA A 131 5.76 6.98 14.94
CA ALA A 131 6.18 5.70 14.39
C ALA A 131 5.37 4.51 14.92
N PHE A 132 4.75 4.60 16.10
CA PHE A 132 3.86 3.54 16.62
C PHE A 132 2.69 3.23 15.67
N LEU A 133 2.15 4.22 14.96
CA LEU A 133 1.04 4.04 14.02
C LEU A 133 1.50 3.53 12.65
N LEU A 134 2.79 3.70 12.33
CA LEU A 134 3.34 3.38 11.01
C LEU A 134 3.87 1.95 10.91
N LEU A 135 4.35 1.41 12.03
CA LEU A 135 5.03 0.12 12.07
C LEU A 135 4.07 -1.04 11.83
N SER A 136 4.48 -2.01 11.00
CA SER A 136 3.78 -3.29 10.94
C SER A 136 3.93 -4.07 12.26
N PRO A 137 3.03 -5.04 12.54
CA PRO A 137 3.18 -5.92 13.70
C PRO A 137 4.54 -6.64 13.75
N ASN A 138 5.09 -7.00 12.58
CA ASN A 138 6.41 -7.62 12.49
C ASN A 138 7.51 -6.63 12.92
N ALA A 139 7.50 -5.41 12.39
CA ALA A 139 8.48 -4.38 12.74
C ALA A 139 8.42 -4.00 14.22
N VAL A 140 7.20 -3.89 14.80
CA VAL A 140 6.99 -3.69 16.25
C VAL A 140 7.61 -4.83 17.07
N GLY A 141 7.38 -6.09 16.68
CA GLY A 141 7.98 -7.24 17.35
C GLY A 141 9.52 -7.21 17.34
N LYS A 142 10.12 -6.84 16.21
CA LYS A 142 11.59 -6.68 16.10
C LYS A 142 12.11 -5.49 16.90
N LEU A 143 11.37 -4.39 16.97
CA LEU A 143 11.71 -3.25 17.83
C LEU A 143 11.75 -3.67 19.31
N TYR A 144 10.76 -4.43 19.79
CA TYR A 144 10.77 -4.91 21.18
C TYR A 144 11.92 -5.87 21.46
N THR A 145 12.29 -6.71 20.49
CA THR A 145 13.47 -7.57 20.62
C THR A 145 14.75 -6.74 20.77
N LEU A 146 14.90 -5.69 19.96
CA LEU A 146 16.03 -4.76 20.07
C LEU A 146 16.03 -4.01 21.40
N ARG A 147 14.88 -3.48 21.82
CA ARG A 147 14.74 -2.80 23.13
C ARG A 147 15.13 -3.69 24.28
N LYS A 148 14.72 -4.97 24.24
CA LYS A 148 15.09 -5.95 25.26
C LYS A 148 16.60 -6.11 25.33
N ALA A 149 17.26 -6.33 24.19
CA ALA A 149 18.72 -6.47 24.13
C ALA A 149 19.47 -5.21 24.61
N LEU A 150 18.95 -4.01 24.32
CA LEU A 150 19.54 -2.74 24.77
C LEU A 150 19.33 -2.44 26.26
N ARG A 151 18.40 -3.12 26.93
CA ARG A 151 18.12 -2.96 28.37
C ARG A 151 18.90 -3.96 29.23
N GLU A 152 19.62 -4.88 28.62
CA GLU A 152 20.38 -5.87 29.38
C GLU A 152 21.53 -5.22 30.16
N GLU A 153 21.68 -5.71 31.39
CA GLU A 153 22.79 -5.54 32.34
C GLU A 153 24.17 -5.75 31.69
N PRO A 154 25.21 -4.90 31.76
CA PRO A 154 26.55 -5.34 31.39
C PRO A 154 27.01 -6.52 32.25
N GLU A 155 27.46 -7.63 31.65
CA GLU A 155 27.82 -8.84 32.38
C GLU A 155 29.16 -8.75 33.13
N ILE A 156 30.13 -7.96 32.64
CA ILE A 156 31.51 -7.98 33.14
C ILE A 156 31.94 -6.57 33.56
N GLU A 157 31.99 -6.29 34.86
CA GLU A 157 32.56 -5.04 35.43
C GLU A 157 32.07 -3.75 34.72
N GLY A 158 30.78 -3.70 34.34
CA GLY A 158 30.19 -2.55 33.65
C GLY A 158 30.39 -2.51 32.13
N LYS A 159 30.97 -3.56 31.54
CA LYS A 159 31.14 -3.75 30.10
C LYS A 159 30.28 -4.90 29.59
N TYR A 160 29.82 -4.74 28.36
CA TYR A 160 29.04 -5.78 27.66
C TYR A 160 29.96 -6.89 27.16
N SER A 161 29.51 -8.13 27.30
CA SER A 161 30.20 -9.28 26.71
C SER A 161 30.07 -9.29 25.19
N LYS A 162 30.96 -10.01 24.50
CA LYS A 162 30.91 -10.15 23.04
C LYS A 162 29.57 -10.76 22.58
N GLU A 163 29.00 -11.64 23.39
CA GLU A 163 27.74 -12.33 23.12
C GLU A 163 26.56 -11.36 23.22
N GLN A 164 26.56 -10.46 24.21
CA GLN A 164 25.57 -9.40 24.31
C GLN A 164 25.65 -8.42 23.13
N ILE A 165 26.87 -8.00 22.75
CA ILE A 165 27.08 -7.12 21.58
C ILE A 165 26.57 -7.77 20.30
N GLU A 166 26.85 -9.05 20.09
CA GLU A 166 26.37 -9.81 18.92
C GLU A 166 24.83 -9.92 18.93
N THR A 167 24.22 -10.09 20.10
CA THR A 167 22.76 -10.13 20.27
C THR A 167 22.12 -8.80 19.90
N ILE A 168 22.67 -7.68 20.39
CA ILE A 168 22.23 -6.32 20.03
C ILE A 168 22.37 -6.11 18.52
N TRP A 169 23.52 -6.51 17.94
CA TRP A 169 23.78 -6.35 16.51
C TRP A 169 22.78 -7.13 15.64
N LYS A 170 22.50 -8.39 15.99
CA LYS A 170 21.50 -9.23 15.32
C LYS A 170 20.10 -8.65 15.44
N ALA A 171 19.70 -8.22 16.64
CA ALA A 171 18.40 -7.61 16.88
C ALA A 171 18.21 -6.32 16.05
N LYS A 172 19.24 -5.48 15.97
CA LYS A 172 19.25 -4.29 15.12
C LYS A 172 19.12 -4.65 13.64
N GLY A 173 19.85 -5.66 13.18
CA GLY A 173 19.74 -6.17 11.81
C GLY A 173 18.32 -6.62 11.48
N ALA A 174 17.71 -7.42 12.36
CA ALA A 174 16.34 -7.89 12.21
C ALA A 174 15.33 -6.73 12.17
N PHE A 175 15.48 -5.73 13.04
CA PHE A 175 14.64 -4.54 13.05
C PHE A 175 14.75 -3.74 11.75
N ARG A 176 15.98 -3.41 11.31
CA ARG A 176 16.20 -2.69 10.04
C ARG A 176 15.65 -3.47 8.83
N ASN A 177 15.74 -4.80 8.84
CA ASN A 177 15.17 -5.62 7.78
C ASN A 177 13.64 -5.61 7.78
N ALA A 178 13.00 -5.62 8.94
CA ALA A 178 11.55 -5.48 9.04
C ALA A 178 11.07 -4.11 8.53
N LEU A 179 11.78 -3.02 8.85
CA LEU A 179 11.47 -1.69 8.30
C LEU A 179 11.56 -1.64 6.77
N ARG A 180 12.54 -2.32 6.17
CA ARG A 180 12.65 -2.40 4.70
C ARG A 180 11.56 -3.28 4.10
N ALA A 181 11.22 -4.38 4.76
CA ALA A 181 10.14 -5.26 4.32
C ALA A 181 8.79 -4.54 4.30
N ASP A 182 8.51 -3.70 5.31
CA ASP A 182 7.32 -2.85 5.36
C ASP A 182 7.20 -1.89 4.16
N ILE A 183 8.32 -1.52 3.55
CA ILE A 183 8.37 -0.71 2.32
C ILE A 183 8.25 -1.62 1.08
N GLN A 184 8.89 -2.80 1.09
CA GLN A 184 8.91 -3.74 -0.05
C GLN A 184 7.58 -4.44 -0.32
N PHE A 185 6.89 -4.94 0.72
CA PHE A 185 5.62 -5.69 0.57
C PHE A 185 4.52 -4.86 -0.12
N LEU A 186 4.59 -3.53 0.00
CA LEU A 186 3.63 -2.61 -0.61
C LEU A 186 3.77 -2.52 -2.14
N TYR A 187 4.97 -2.75 -2.69
CA TYR A 187 5.18 -2.75 -4.15
C TYR A 187 4.68 -4.03 -4.83
N GLU A 188 4.70 -5.16 -4.12
CA GLU A 188 4.19 -6.42 -4.65
C GLU A 188 2.66 -6.41 -4.81
N GLU A 189 1.95 -5.70 -3.93
CA GLU A 189 0.50 -5.51 -4.04
C GLU A 189 0.14 -4.66 -5.27
N GLU A 190 0.84 -3.55 -5.52
CA GLU A 190 0.64 -2.77 -6.75
C GLU A 190 0.90 -3.61 -8.00
N THR A 191 2.00 -4.38 -8.02
CA THR A 191 2.40 -5.17 -9.20
C THR A 191 1.43 -6.31 -9.52
N LYS A 192 0.77 -6.91 -8.51
CA LYS A 192 -0.22 -7.98 -8.73
C LYS A 192 -1.53 -7.43 -9.31
N VAL A 193 -1.96 -6.25 -8.88
CA VAL A 193 -3.21 -5.63 -9.36
C VAL A 193 -3.11 -5.25 -10.85
N PHE A 194 -1.96 -4.76 -11.31
CA PHE A 194 -1.76 -4.45 -12.74
C PHE A 194 -1.72 -5.68 -13.67
N ARG A 195 -1.65 -6.90 -13.12
CA ARG A 195 -1.65 -8.14 -13.91
C ARG A 195 -3.05 -8.76 -14.04
N GLU A 196 -4.02 -8.28 -13.28
CA GLU A 196 -5.40 -8.77 -13.29
C GLU A 196 -6.35 -7.87 -14.12
N ASP A 197 -5.84 -6.76 -14.65
CA ASP A 197 -6.52 -5.87 -15.62
C ASP A 197 -6.06 -6.17 -17.07
#